data_AF-A0A3A8I574-F1
#
_entry.id   AF-A0A3A8I574-F1
#
_cell.length_a   1.000
_cell.length_b   1.000
_cell.length_c   1.000
_cell.angle_alpha   90.00
_cell.angle_beta   90.00
_cell.angle_gamma   90.00
#
_symmetry.space_group_name_H-M   'P 1'
#
loop_
_entity.id
_entity.type
_entity.pdbx_description
1 polymer ?
#
loop_
_entity_poly.entity_id
_entity_poly.type
_entity_poly.pdbx_seq_one_letter_code
_entity_poly.pdbx_strand_id
1 'polypeptide(L)'
;MRTHPVRTVCLLLLSCLLCPWSARAAEAPWAIVLGQDAKRPAVTKLLAEQKKARAFAWVKPAKGFPKLVASKALPGLPEGQHVLLLGVCGTKEEAQAARALVRPMVPEASVQQLTGPTALACPAPNALKAELPADAKAQGSFAFPDAPGLELTVHRVAPIPALACPTTDLWLRVVQGNAVLARHVMKGQCAGACTPQEQEAAKARVASLQAKARQGDSTAELMLKNVSVDCQARQTHFKTVLTELGQPVAVVAQEPAMSSRMPDVGMLVGPGCGKLIVSPYLSGETGKEDLSKAQAKADAEGQEGWRAFSVFVPGPDPTAVAERRHLGHFVWIAPKCEWVTDDEEGQDM
;
A
#
# COMPACT_ATOMS: atom_id res chain seq x y z
N MET A 1 49.88 27.81 65.09
CA MET A 1 48.53 28.17 65.60
C MET A 1 47.65 28.43 64.38
N ARG A 2 46.48 27.78 64.22
CA ARG A 2 45.12 28.31 64.52
C ARG A 2 44.91 29.74 63.95
N THR A 3 43.88 30.15 63.20
CA THR A 3 42.57 29.62 62.71
C THR A 3 42.00 30.71 61.74
N HIS A 4 41.00 30.58 60.84
CA HIS A 4 40.07 29.53 60.36
C HIS A 4 39.61 29.91 58.91
N PRO A 5 39.10 28.98 58.07
CA PRO A 5 38.59 29.31 56.72
C PRO A 5 37.08 29.58 56.71
N VAL A 6 36.63 30.78 56.28
CA VAL A 6 35.20 31.07 56.04
C VAL A 6 35.04 32.01 54.83
N ARG A 7 34.78 31.44 53.64
CA ARG A 7 34.18 32.16 52.49
C ARG A 7 33.70 31.26 51.34
N THR A 8 34.12 29.99 51.29
CA THR A 8 33.89 29.10 50.13
C THR A 8 32.80 28.03 50.34
N VAL A 9 31.71 28.37 51.04
CA VAL A 9 30.59 27.42 51.30
C VAL A 9 29.21 27.97 50.85
N CYS A 10 29.00 29.29 50.86
CA CYS A 10 27.69 29.86 50.46
C CYS A 10 27.41 29.85 48.94
N LEU A 11 28.43 29.67 48.09
CA LEU A 11 28.28 29.69 46.63
C LEU A 11 27.93 28.33 45.98
N LEU A 12 27.90 27.25 46.77
CA LEU A 12 27.49 25.91 46.30
C LEU A 12 26.06 25.51 46.73
N LEU A 13 25.41 26.31 47.59
CA LEU A 13 24.03 26.08 48.03
C LEU A 13 22.97 26.85 47.24
N LEU A 14 23.35 27.88 46.47
CA LEU A 14 22.42 28.58 45.56
C LEU A 14 22.28 27.91 44.19
N SER A 15 23.20 27.02 43.81
CA SER A 15 23.25 26.39 42.48
C SER A 15 22.18 25.31 42.27
N CYS A 16 21.57 24.79 43.34
CA CYS A 16 20.55 23.72 43.28
C CYS A 16 19.11 24.25 43.13
N LEU A 17 18.89 25.57 43.14
CA LEU A 17 17.56 26.20 43.00
C LEU A 17 17.27 26.72 41.58
N LEU A 18 18.18 26.52 40.63
CA LEU A 18 18.04 26.91 39.22
C LEU A 18 18.15 25.70 38.28
N CYS A 19 17.59 24.56 38.69
CA CYS A 19 17.03 23.65 37.71
C CYS A 19 15.67 24.20 37.28
N PRO A 20 15.51 24.80 36.09
CA PRO A 20 14.22 24.78 35.42
C PRO A 20 13.98 23.31 35.06
N TRP A 21 13.44 22.56 36.02
CA TRP A 21 12.74 21.34 35.72
C TRP A 21 11.53 21.80 34.92
N SER A 22 11.74 21.89 33.61
CA SER A 22 10.71 22.17 32.63
C SER A 22 9.78 20.98 32.62
N ALA A 23 8.93 20.92 33.64
CA ALA A 23 7.59 20.39 33.53
C ALA A 23 6.92 21.21 32.43
N ARG A 24 7.22 20.84 31.16
CA ARG A 24 6.33 21.06 30.04
C ARG A 24 4.97 20.62 30.57
N ALA A 25 4.06 21.58 30.71
CA ALA A 25 2.70 21.28 31.13
C ALA A 25 2.24 20.13 30.24
N ALA A 26 1.90 18.99 30.86
CA ALA A 26 1.64 17.78 30.12
C ALA A 26 0.54 18.09 29.11
N GLU A 27 0.85 17.90 27.82
CA GLU A 27 -0.09 18.25 26.76
C GLU A 27 -1.40 17.50 26.99
N ALA A 28 -2.53 18.19 26.82
CA ALA A 28 -3.83 17.57 27.10
C ALA A 28 -4.03 16.40 26.14
N PRO A 29 -4.33 15.18 26.64
CA PRO A 29 -4.15 13.94 25.88
C PRO A 29 -5.12 13.83 24.71
N TRP A 30 -4.71 13.13 23.65
CA TRP A 30 -5.46 13.07 22.39
C TRP A 30 -6.10 11.70 22.18
N ALA A 31 -7.43 11.67 22.08
CA ALA A 31 -8.22 10.48 21.79
C ALA A 31 -8.32 10.23 20.28
N ILE A 32 -8.17 8.97 19.87
CA ILE A 32 -8.37 8.54 18.49
C ILE A 32 -9.77 7.94 18.38
N VAL A 33 -10.68 8.68 17.74
CA VAL A 33 -12.10 8.33 17.57
C VAL A 33 -12.28 7.60 16.24
N LEU A 34 -12.93 6.43 16.28
CA LEU A 34 -13.26 5.59 15.13
C LEU A 34 -14.71 5.76 14.64
N GLY A 35 -15.49 6.58 15.34
CA GLY A 35 -16.92 6.85 15.10
C GLY A 35 -17.68 7.05 16.41
N GLN A 36 -18.88 7.65 16.30
CA GLN A 36 -19.71 8.07 17.43
C GLN A 36 -21.20 8.08 17.05
N ASP A 37 -22.08 7.79 18.00
CA ASP A 37 -23.55 7.84 17.84
C ASP A 37 -24.22 8.01 19.22
N ALA A 38 -25.39 8.65 19.29
CA ALA A 38 -26.20 8.74 20.51
C ALA A 38 -26.70 7.36 21.00
N LYS A 39 -26.82 6.38 20.11
CA LYS A 39 -27.31 5.02 20.38
C LYS A 39 -26.13 4.05 20.50
N ARG A 40 -25.85 3.58 21.73
CA ARG A 40 -24.83 2.54 22.00
C ARG A 40 -24.87 1.32 21.05
N PRO A 41 -26.05 0.78 20.63
CA PRO A 41 -26.09 -0.32 19.67
C PRO A 41 -25.49 0.02 18.30
N ALA A 42 -25.64 1.25 17.81
CA ALA A 42 -25.09 1.68 16.51
C ALA A 42 -23.55 1.67 16.54
N VAL A 43 -22.95 2.25 17.57
CA VAL A 43 -21.49 2.20 17.80
C VAL A 43 -20.97 0.77 17.99
N THR A 44 -21.79 -0.11 18.57
CA THR A 44 -21.45 -1.53 18.74
C THR A 44 -21.46 -2.27 17.39
N LYS A 45 -22.44 -1.99 16.54
CA LYS A 45 -22.52 -2.49 15.16
C LYS A 45 -21.34 -1.99 14.32
N LEU A 46 -21.01 -0.70 14.40
CA LEU A 46 -19.85 -0.10 13.73
C LEU A 46 -18.54 -0.82 14.08
N LEU A 47 -18.31 -1.13 15.36
CA LEU A 47 -17.13 -1.90 15.78
C LEU A 47 -17.12 -3.32 15.18
N ALA A 48 -18.28 -3.98 15.10
CA ALA A 48 -18.39 -5.30 14.48
C ALA A 48 -18.09 -5.26 12.97
N GLU A 49 -18.58 -4.23 12.27
CA GLU A 49 -18.33 -3.98 10.85
C GLU A 49 -16.85 -3.67 10.56
N GLN A 50 -16.24 -2.77 11.34
CA GLN A 50 -14.80 -2.46 11.25
C GLN A 50 -13.92 -3.70 11.52
N LYS A 51 -14.31 -4.57 12.47
CA LYS A 51 -13.65 -5.86 12.70
C LYS A 51 -13.82 -6.82 11.52
N LYS A 52 -15.04 -6.94 10.96
CA LYS A 52 -15.34 -7.79 9.79
C LYS A 52 -14.54 -7.35 8.55
N ALA A 53 -14.44 -6.05 8.31
CA ALA A 53 -13.63 -5.44 7.26
C ALA A 53 -12.11 -5.45 7.54
N ARG A 54 -11.67 -6.03 8.67
CA ARG A 54 -10.27 -6.09 9.11
C ARG A 54 -9.57 -4.72 9.18
N ALA A 55 -10.32 -3.66 9.49
CA ALA A 55 -9.85 -2.27 9.46
C ALA A 55 -8.68 -1.97 10.42
N PHE A 56 -8.45 -2.84 11.40
CA PHE A 56 -7.36 -2.72 12.38
C PHE A 56 -6.10 -3.51 12.02
N ALA A 57 -5.97 -4.05 10.80
CA ALA A 57 -4.88 -4.98 10.48
C ALA A 57 -3.45 -4.37 10.55
N TRP A 58 -3.31 -3.06 10.29
CA TRP A 58 -2.04 -2.34 10.37
C TRP A 58 -1.74 -1.72 11.75
N VAL A 59 -2.68 -1.81 12.70
CA VAL A 59 -2.51 -1.29 14.05
C VAL A 59 -2.47 -2.42 15.07
N LYS A 60 -1.58 -2.31 16.04
CA LYS A 60 -1.54 -3.12 17.25
C LYS A 60 -2.29 -2.35 18.34
N PRO A 61 -3.54 -2.70 18.68
CA PRO A 61 -4.31 -1.95 19.67
C PRO A 61 -3.66 -2.01 21.04
N ALA A 62 -3.78 -0.92 21.81
CA ALA A 62 -3.37 -0.91 23.20
C ALA A 62 -4.30 -1.80 24.06
N LYS A 63 -3.82 -2.24 25.24
CA LYS A 63 -4.58 -3.13 26.12
C LYS A 63 -5.93 -2.50 26.50
N GLY A 64 -7.03 -3.20 26.21
CA GLY A 64 -8.39 -2.75 26.50
C GLY A 64 -9.04 -1.91 25.39
N PHE A 65 -8.38 -1.75 24.24
CA PHE A 65 -8.88 -1.08 23.04
C PHE A 65 -9.02 -2.04 21.84
N PRO A 66 -9.82 -1.72 20.80
CA PRO A 66 -10.75 -0.59 20.72
C PRO A 66 -11.90 -0.69 21.74
N LYS A 67 -12.35 0.45 22.27
CA LYS A 67 -13.25 0.55 23.41
C LYS A 67 -14.43 1.48 23.14
N LEU A 68 -15.63 1.04 23.47
CA LEU A 68 -16.81 1.91 23.52
C LEU A 68 -16.87 2.62 24.87
N VAL A 69 -17.01 3.94 24.85
CA VAL A 69 -17.19 4.80 26.03
C VAL A 69 -18.43 5.69 25.85
N ALA A 70 -18.99 6.20 26.95
CA ALA A 70 -19.93 7.31 26.89
C ALA A 70 -19.13 8.61 27.06
N SER A 71 -19.41 9.66 26.28
CA SER A 71 -18.58 10.88 26.26
C SER A 71 -18.42 11.53 27.63
N LYS A 72 -19.46 11.47 28.49
CA LYS A 72 -19.40 11.96 29.88
C LYS A 72 -18.29 11.34 30.76
N ALA A 73 -17.70 10.22 30.34
CA ALA A 73 -16.60 9.57 31.05
C ALA A 73 -15.20 10.07 30.62
N LEU A 74 -15.11 10.87 29.55
CA LEU A 74 -13.88 11.46 29.03
C LEU A 74 -14.15 12.91 28.57
N PRO A 75 -13.91 13.90 29.44
CA PRO A 75 -14.08 15.31 29.10
C PRO A 75 -13.31 15.70 27.82
N GLY A 76 -13.97 16.45 26.94
CA GLY A 76 -13.47 16.82 25.61
C GLY A 76 -14.12 16.06 24.44
N LEU A 77 -14.83 14.95 24.71
CA LEU A 77 -15.64 14.25 23.70
C LEU A 77 -17.06 14.86 23.56
N PRO A 78 -17.70 14.78 22.38
CA PRO A 78 -19.04 15.34 22.13
C PRO A 78 -20.13 14.82 23.10
N GLU A 79 -20.82 15.73 23.78
CA GLU A 79 -21.82 15.37 24.80
C GLU A 79 -22.99 14.54 24.27
N GLY A 80 -23.62 13.77 25.16
CA GLY A 80 -24.78 12.94 24.83
C GLY A 80 -24.49 11.70 23.97
N GLN A 81 -23.25 11.48 23.52
CA GLN A 81 -22.90 10.40 22.60
C GLN A 81 -22.19 9.21 23.27
N HIS A 82 -22.19 8.09 22.54
CA HIS A 82 -21.26 6.99 22.70
C HIS A 82 -20.18 7.08 21.63
N VAL A 83 -18.93 6.84 22.02
CA VAL A 83 -17.75 7.03 21.16
C VAL A 83 -16.95 5.73 21.14
N LEU A 84 -16.50 5.33 19.95
CA LEU A 84 -15.58 4.22 19.77
C LEU A 84 -14.15 4.76 19.70
N LEU A 85 -13.31 4.36 20.65
CA LEU A 85 -11.91 4.78 20.72
C LEU A 85 -10.96 3.66 20.26
N LEU A 86 -9.93 4.02 19.51
CA LEU A 86 -8.79 3.14 19.19
C LEU A 86 -7.70 3.18 20.27
N GLY A 87 -7.57 4.32 20.95
CA GLY A 87 -6.56 4.57 21.98
C GLY A 87 -6.53 6.05 22.38
N VAL A 88 -5.61 6.38 23.29
CA VAL A 88 -5.33 7.77 23.71
C VAL A 88 -3.82 7.97 23.76
N CYS A 89 -3.31 9.01 23.10
CA CYS A 89 -1.88 9.32 23.00
C CYS A 89 -1.53 10.59 23.77
N GLY A 90 -0.24 10.79 24.04
CA GLY A 90 0.25 11.93 24.82
C GLY A 90 0.26 13.23 24.02
N THR A 91 0.58 13.17 22.73
CA THR A 91 0.61 14.33 21.84
C THR A 91 -0.31 14.18 20.64
N LYS A 92 -0.57 15.29 19.95
CA LYS A 92 -1.35 15.32 18.71
C LYS A 92 -0.72 14.49 17.60
N GLU A 93 0.60 14.54 17.47
CA GLU A 93 1.37 13.86 16.42
C GLU A 93 1.30 12.35 16.57
N GLU A 94 1.43 11.83 17.79
CA GLU A 94 1.24 10.41 18.10
C GLU A 94 -0.18 9.94 17.72
N ALA A 95 -1.20 10.72 18.09
CA ALA A 95 -2.59 10.40 17.77
C ALA A 95 -2.85 10.46 16.25
N GLN A 96 -2.25 11.42 15.53
CA GLN A 96 -2.35 11.52 14.07
C GLN A 96 -1.65 10.36 13.35
N ALA A 97 -0.47 9.95 13.79
CA ALA A 97 0.22 8.77 13.26
C ALA A 97 -0.60 7.49 13.49
N ALA A 98 -1.12 7.29 14.70
CA ALA A 98 -1.96 6.13 15.01
C ALA A 98 -3.32 6.16 14.27
N ARG A 99 -3.89 7.34 14.01
CA ARG A 99 -5.06 7.52 13.12
C ARG A 99 -4.73 7.11 11.67
N ALA A 100 -3.57 7.49 11.15
CA ALA A 100 -3.17 7.18 9.77
C ALA A 100 -3.12 5.66 9.49
N LEU A 101 -2.82 4.83 10.51
CA LEU A 101 -2.83 3.36 10.39
C LEU A 101 -4.21 2.75 10.11
N VAL A 102 -5.30 3.44 10.46
CA VAL A 102 -6.68 2.96 10.27
C VAL A 102 -7.47 3.77 9.24
N ARG A 103 -7.08 5.03 8.99
CA ARG A 103 -7.77 5.99 8.12
C ARG A 103 -8.13 5.44 6.72
N PRO A 104 -7.29 4.66 6.02
CA PRO A 104 -7.66 4.07 4.73
C PRO A 104 -8.85 3.09 4.78
N MET A 105 -9.10 2.44 5.92
CA MET A 105 -10.23 1.51 6.12
C MET A 105 -11.35 2.09 7.01
N VAL A 106 -11.07 3.14 7.78
CA VAL A 106 -12.02 3.86 8.63
C VAL A 106 -11.95 5.35 8.26
N PRO A 107 -12.69 5.80 7.23
CA PRO A 107 -12.60 7.18 6.78
C PRO A 107 -12.91 8.19 7.89
N GLU A 108 -13.96 7.93 8.68
CA GLU A 108 -14.41 8.75 9.81
C GLU A 108 -13.45 8.77 11.02
N ALA A 109 -12.30 8.09 10.94
CA ALA A 109 -11.30 8.15 11.99
C ALA A 109 -10.82 9.60 12.18
N SER A 110 -10.83 10.09 13.42
CA SER A 110 -10.47 11.46 13.79
C SER A 110 -9.66 11.49 15.09
N VAL A 111 -9.02 12.63 15.36
CA VAL A 111 -8.34 12.90 16.64
C VAL A 111 -9.05 14.04 17.37
N GLN A 112 -9.28 13.87 18.67
CA GLN A 112 -9.96 14.85 19.52
C GLN A 112 -9.12 15.08 20.79
N GLN A 113 -8.94 16.34 21.17
CA GLN A 113 -8.22 16.68 22.40
C GLN A 113 -9.14 16.48 23.61
N LEU A 114 -8.67 15.75 24.61
CA LEU A 114 -9.36 15.58 25.88
C LEU A 114 -9.00 16.73 26.83
N THR A 115 -9.95 17.15 27.66
CA THR A 115 -9.77 18.24 28.63
C THR A 115 -9.53 17.75 30.06
N GLY A 116 -9.62 16.44 30.29
CA GLY A 116 -9.39 15.78 31.59
C GLY A 116 -8.21 14.80 31.57
N PRO A 117 -7.64 14.47 32.74
CA PRO A 117 -6.60 13.47 32.84
C PRO A 117 -7.14 12.08 32.48
N THR A 118 -6.37 11.31 31.72
CA THR A 118 -6.69 9.92 31.41
C THR A 118 -5.43 9.08 31.22
N ALA A 119 -5.56 7.76 31.32
CA ALA A 119 -4.43 6.86 31.14
C ALA A 119 -4.04 6.78 29.66
N LEU A 120 -2.77 7.09 29.35
CA LEU A 120 -2.24 6.99 28.00
C LEU A 120 -2.14 5.52 27.58
N ALA A 121 -2.62 5.24 26.37
CA ALA A 121 -2.71 3.93 25.76
C ALA A 121 -2.68 4.11 24.23
N CYS A 122 -1.56 4.63 23.73
CA CYS A 122 -1.41 4.94 22.31
C CYS A 122 -1.27 3.64 21.49
N PRO A 123 -2.00 3.48 20.37
CA PRO A 123 -1.84 2.33 19.48
C PRO A 123 -0.49 2.39 18.76
N ALA A 124 0.10 1.24 18.45
CA ALA A 124 1.37 1.15 17.73
C ALA A 124 1.19 0.54 16.33
N PRO A 125 2.10 0.80 15.36
CA PRO A 125 2.17 0.05 14.11
C PRO A 125 2.25 -1.47 14.33
N ASN A 126 1.45 -2.24 13.59
CA ASN A 126 1.57 -3.70 13.51
C ASN A 126 2.64 -4.08 12.47
N ALA A 127 3.90 -3.80 12.80
CA ALA A 127 5.01 -3.94 11.86
C ALA A 127 5.31 -5.41 11.50
N LEU A 128 5.43 -5.68 10.20
CA LEU A 128 5.91 -6.93 9.64
C LEU A 128 7.43 -7.04 9.78
N LYS A 129 7.93 -8.26 10.04
CA LYS A 129 9.35 -8.61 9.88
C LYS A 129 9.66 -8.75 8.39
N ALA A 130 9.78 -7.61 7.70
CA ALA A 130 9.90 -7.52 6.25
C ALA A 130 10.91 -6.43 5.85
N GLU A 131 12.12 -6.52 6.37
CA GLU A 131 13.27 -5.71 5.98
C GLU A 131 13.56 -5.86 4.47
N LEU A 132 14.17 -4.83 3.88
CA LEU A 132 14.64 -4.90 2.51
C LEU A 132 15.97 -5.65 2.42
N PRO A 133 16.23 -6.37 1.32
CA PRO A 133 17.57 -6.79 0.94
C PRO A 133 18.52 -5.57 0.86
N ALA A 134 19.79 -5.76 1.22
CA ALA A 134 20.78 -4.67 1.26
C ALA A 134 21.08 -4.04 -0.12
N ASP A 135 20.79 -4.77 -1.19
CA ASP A 135 20.93 -4.38 -2.60
C ASP A 135 19.67 -3.70 -3.17
N ALA A 136 18.59 -3.59 -2.40
CA ALA A 136 17.33 -3.02 -2.84
C ALA A 136 17.46 -1.51 -3.14
N LYS A 137 17.15 -1.13 -4.38
CA LYS A 137 17.18 0.27 -4.84
C LYS A 137 15.78 0.85 -4.83
N ALA A 138 15.61 1.98 -4.14
CA ALA A 138 14.37 2.73 -4.18
C ALA A 138 14.07 3.23 -5.60
N GLN A 139 12.83 3.03 -6.05
CA GLN A 139 12.30 3.60 -7.31
C GLN A 139 11.35 4.78 -7.04
N GLY A 140 10.71 4.82 -5.88
CA GLY A 140 9.88 5.95 -5.46
C GLY A 140 9.24 5.74 -4.08
N SER A 141 8.77 6.83 -3.48
CA SER A 141 7.84 6.82 -2.36
C SER A 141 6.67 7.76 -2.64
N PHE A 142 5.46 7.32 -2.27
CA PHE A 142 4.20 7.98 -2.62
C PHE A 142 3.34 8.09 -1.35
N ALA A 143 3.18 9.31 -0.84
CA ALA A 143 2.42 9.57 0.37
C ALA A 143 0.91 9.35 0.17
N PHE A 144 0.22 8.93 1.22
CA PHE A 144 -1.25 8.87 1.25
C PHE A 144 -1.80 10.27 1.58
N PRO A 145 -2.57 10.93 0.68
CA PRO A 145 -3.02 12.32 0.89
C PRO A 145 -3.75 12.54 2.23
N ASP A 146 -4.60 11.59 2.62
CA ASP A 146 -5.46 11.66 3.80
C ASP A 146 -4.86 11.03 5.07
N ALA A 147 -3.69 10.41 4.98
CA ALA A 147 -3.05 9.65 6.06
C ALA A 147 -1.56 10.06 6.20
N PRO A 148 -1.25 11.24 6.79
CA PRO A 148 0.11 11.73 6.92
C PRO A 148 1.07 10.73 7.58
N GLY A 149 2.28 10.62 7.03
CA GLY A 149 3.30 9.68 7.47
C GLY A 149 3.09 8.22 7.02
N LEU A 150 2.01 7.92 6.30
CA LEU A 150 1.80 6.64 5.60
C LEU A 150 2.26 6.79 4.14
N GLU A 151 3.08 5.86 3.66
CA GLU A 151 3.65 5.91 2.31
C GLU A 151 3.61 4.53 1.62
N LEU A 152 3.38 4.53 0.30
CA LEU A 152 3.66 3.39 -0.57
C LEU A 152 5.08 3.56 -1.13
N THR A 153 5.99 2.67 -0.74
CA THR A 153 7.37 2.63 -1.27
C THR A 153 7.54 1.52 -2.30
N VAL A 154 8.28 1.81 -3.36
CA VAL A 154 8.58 0.87 -4.45
C VAL A 154 10.10 0.69 -4.55
N HIS A 155 10.54 -0.57 -4.55
CA HIS A 155 11.97 -0.94 -4.58
C HIS A 155 12.23 -2.03 -5.60
N ARG A 156 13.31 -1.91 -6.36
CA ARG A 156 13.84 -2.97 -7.23
C ARG A 156 14.99 -3.66 -6.53
N VAL A 157 14.91 -4.99 -6.42
CA VAL A 157 16.00 -5.83 -5.88
C VAL A 157 16.86 -6.32 -7.04
N ALA A 158 18.16 -6.48 -6.82
CA ALA A 158 19.06 -7.01 -7.85
C ALA A 158 18.69 -8.48 -8.14
N PRO A 159 18.90 -8.95 -9.38
CA PRO A 159 18.47 -10.29 -9.74
C PRO A 159 19.31 -11.37 -9.03
N ILE A 160 18.63 -12.40 -8.53
CA ILE A 160 19.30 -13.53 -7.88
C ILE A 160 19.97 -14.39 -8.98
N PRO A 161 21.30 -14.58 -8.97
CA PRO A 161 22.03 -15.28 -10.04
C PRO A 161 21.98 -16.82 -9.91
N ALA A 162 21.19 -17.37 -8.99
CA ALA A 162 21.21 -18.79 -8.60
C ALA A 162 20.65 -19.75 -9.68
N LEU A 163 20.05 -19.22 -10.74
CA LEU A 163 19.58 -19.94 -11.92
C LEU A 163 19.99 -19.14 -13.16
N ALA A 164 19.99 -19.76 -14.35
CA ALA A 164 20.42 -19.15 -15.62
C ALA A 164 19.46 -18.06 -16.17
N CYS A 165 18.75 -17.38 -15.26
CA CYS A 165 17.71 -16.40 -15.49
C CYS A 165 17.77 -15.35 -14.37
N PRO A 166 18.38 -14.18 -14.60
CA PRO A 166 18.41 -13.11 -13.62
C PRO A 166 17.01 -12.47 -13.45
N THR A 167 16.20 -12.97 -12.52
CA THR A 167 14.87 -12.43 -12.21
C THR A 167 14.97 -11.20 -11.32
N THR A 168 14.58 -10.02 -11.82
CA THR A 168 14.48 -8.80 -11.00
C THR A 168 13.16 -8.77 -10.25
N ASP A 169 13.21 -8.79 -8.92
CA ASP A 169 12.02 -8.71 -8.07
C ASP A 169 11.65 -7.25 -7.79
N LEU A 170 10.36 -6.93 -7.90
CA LEU A 170 9.78 -5.65 -7.50
C LEU A 170 9.10 -5.79 -6.13
N TRP A 171 9.52 -4.96 -5.18
CA TRP A 171 9.03 -4.95 -3.81
C TRP A 171 8.21 -3.68 -3.56
N LEU A 172 6.90 -3.85 -3.40
CA LEU A 172 5.98 -2.78 -3.01
C LEU A 172 5.69 -2.92 -1.52
N ARG A 173 5.74 -1.82 -0.76
CA ARG A 173 5.52 -1.83 0.69
C ARG A 173 4.75 -0.61 1.15
N VAL A 174 3.72 -0.82 1.96
CA VAL A 174 3.10 0.27 2.75
C VAL A 174 3.92 0.42 4.04
N VAL A 175 4.36 1.63 4.33
CA VAL A 175 5.21 1.94 5.50
C VAL A 175 4.66 3.12 6.30
N GLN A 176 4.96 3.14 7.59
CA GLN A 176 4.84 4.34 8.44
C GLN A 176 6.16 4.53 9.19
N GLY A 177 6.93 5.54 8.80
CA GLY A 177 8.33 5.66 9.23
C GLY A 177 9.09 4.36 8.95
N ASN A 178 9.70 3.78 9.99
CA ASN A 178 10.44 2.52 9.89
C ASN A 178 9.55 1.25 9.92
N ALA A 179 8.24 1.37 10.20
CA ALA A 179 7.35 0.22 10.29
C ALA A 179 6.81 -0.19 8.91
N VAL A 180 7.11 -1.41 8.47
CA VAL A 180 6.49 -2.01 7.27
C VAL A 180 5.15 -2.63 7.64
N LEU A 181 4.06 -2.14 7.07
CA LEU A 181 2.69 -2.53 7.42
C LEU A 181 2.10 -3.57 6.46
N ALA A 182 2.46 -3.48 5.19
CA ALA A 182 2.15 -4.45 4.16
C ALA A 182 3.32 -4.56 3.17
N ARG A 183 3.50 -5.74 2.57
CA ARG A 183 4.45 -5.97 1.48
C ARG A 183 3.81 -6.84 0.41
N HIS A 184 4.06 -6.52 -0.85
CA HIS A 184 3.89 -7.43 -1.97
C HIS A 184 5.23 -7.57 -2.71
N VAL A 185 5.56 -8.79 -3.13
CA VAL A 185 6.78 -9.11 -3.88
C VAL A 185 6.37 -9.71 -5.21
N MET A 186 6.61 -8.96 -6.28
CA MET A 186 6.37 -9.41 -7.64
C MET A 186 7.68 -9.98 -8.16
N LYS A 187 7.72 -11.30 -8.28
CA LYS A 187 8.92 -12.00 -8.74
C LYS A 187 9.09 -11.83 -10.23
N GLY A 188 10.33 -11.65 -10.67
CA GLY A 188 10.64 -11.87 -12.09
C GLY A 188 10.31 -13.32 -12.47
N GLN A 189 9.90 -13.53 -13.72
CA GLN A 189 9.62 -14.87 -14.25
C GLN A 189 10.68 -15.24 -15.29
N CYS A 190 10.68 -16.50 -15.73
CA CYS A 190 11.57 -17.00 -16.77
C CYS A 190 10.75 -17.67 -17.88
N ALA A 191 11.24 -17.59 -19.11
CA ALA A 191 10.64 -18.26 -20.27
C ALA A 191 11.73 -18.83 -21.18
N GLY A 192 11.34 -19.78 -22.04
CA GLY A 192 12.28 -20.55 -22.85
C GLY A 192 12.84 -21.74 -22.09
N ALA A 193 14.06 -22.14 -22.42
CA ALA A 193 14.70 -23.35 -21.89
C ALA A 193 15.79 -23.00 -20.87
N CYS A 194 15.50 -23.23 -19.59
CA CYS A 194 16.28 -22.73 -18.45
C CYS A 194 17.15 -23.78 -17.76
N THR A 195 17.03 -25.04 -18.18
CA THR A 195 17.91 -26.15 -17.81
C THR A 195 18.53 -26.78 -19.06
N PRO A 196 19.71 -27.43 -18.97
CA PRO A 196 20.34 -28.09 -20.12
C PRO A 196 19.43 -29.13 -20.82
N GLN A 197 18.61 -29.85 -20.04
CA GLN A 197 17.66 -30.83 -20.57
C GLN A 197 16.55 -30.16 -21.40
N GLU A 198 16.00 -29.04 -20.93
CA GLU A 198 15.03 -28.24 -21.70
C GLU A 198 15.65 -27.66 -22.97
N GLN A 199 16.95 -27.29 -22.93
CA GLN A 199 17.64 -26.71 -24.09
C GLN A 199 17.78 -27.73 -25.21
N GLU A 200 18.19 -28.96 -24.91
CA GLU A 200 18.23 -30.04 -25.91
C GLU A 200 16.83 -30.41 -26.43
N ALA A 201 15.83 -30.49 -25.55
CA ALA A 201 14.44 -30.70 -25.96
C ALA A 201 13.91 -29.56 -26.86
N ALA A 202 14.26 -28.31 -26.57
CA ALA A 202 13.89 -27.15 -27.36
C ALA A 202 14.58 -27.15 -28.73
N LYS A 203 15.89 -27.47 -28.81
CA LYS A 203 16.62 -27.62 -30.08
C LYS A 203 15.98 -28.70 -30.96
N ALA A 204 15.66 -29.86 -30.40
CA ALA A 204 14.96 -30.94 -31.11
C ALA A 204 13.57 -30.51 -31.61
N ARG A 205 12.81 -29.76 -30.80
CA ARG A 205 11.51 -29.20 -31.20
C ARG A 205 11.64 -28.18 -32.34
N VAL A 206 12.63 -27.28 -32.29
CA VAL A 206 12.90 -26.32 -33.38
C VAL A 206 13.24 -27.05 -34.67
N ALA A 207 14.12 -28.06 -34.64
CA ALA A 207 14.47 -28.85 -35.82
C ALA A 207 13.25 -29.56 -36.43
N SER A 208 12.37 -30.14 -35.60
CA SER A 208 11.12 -30.76 -36.05
C SER A 208 10.16 -29.77 -36.70
N LEU A 209 9.97 -28.59 -36.10
CA LEU A 209 9.11 -27.53 -36.64
C LEU A 209 9.69 -26.95 -37.95
N GLN A 210 11.00 -26.77 -38.06
CA GLN A 210 11.66 -26.34 -39.30
C GLN A 210 11.47 -27.35 -40.45
N ALA A 211 11.50 -28.65 -40.15
CA ALA A 211 11.23 -29.68 -41.16
C ALA A 211 9.79 -29.62 -41.68
N LYS A 212 8.80 -29.42 -40.78
CA LYS A 212 7.38 -29.26 -41.14
C LYS A 212 7.11 -27.96 -41.92
N ALA A 213 7.70 -26.85 -41.49
CA ALA A 213 7.60 -25.57 -42.21
C ALA A 213 8.09 -25.67 -43.66
N ARG A 214 9.22 -26.37 -43.90
CA ARG A 214 9.73 -26.66 -45.25
C ARG A 214 8.79 -27.53 -46.11
N GLN A 215 7.82 -28.20 -45.49
CA GLN A 215 6.78 -28.99 -46.17
C GLN A 215 5.47 -28.19 -46.37
N GLY A 216 5.44 -26.90 -45.98
CA GLY A 216 4.28 -26.02 -46.14
C GLY A 216 3.35 -25.93 -44.92
N ASP A 217 3.74 -26.47 -43.76
CA ASP A 217 2.95 -26.35 -42.52
C ASP A 217 3.03 -24.94 -41.92
N SER A 218 2.01 -24.12 -42.22
CA SER A 218 1.86 -22.76 -41.70
C SER A 218 1.68 -22.69 -40.17
N THR A 219 1.22 -23.77 -39.54
CA THR A 219 1.14 -23.85 -38.07
C THR A 219 2.53 -24.01 -37.48
N ALA A 220 3.38 -24.83 -38.11
CA ALA A 220 4.78 -24.97 -37.70
C ALA A 220 5.58 -23.67 -37.89
N GLU A 221 5.35 -22.93 -38.98
CA GLU A 221 5.92 -21.58 -39.17
C GLU A 221 5.51 -20.59 -38.08
N LEU A 222 4.26 -20.64 -37.63
CA LEU A 222 3.77 -19.77 -36.57
C LEU A 222 4.34 -20.17 -35.20
N MET A 223 4.43 -21.48 -34.92
CA MET A 223 5.06 -22.00 -33.69
C MET A 223 6.55 -21.67 -33.59
N LEU A 224 7.30 -21.66 -34.70
CA LEU A 224 8.73 -21.30 -34.71
C LEU A 224 9.01 -19.90 -34.15
N LYS A 225 8.08 -18.96 -34.32
CA LYS A 225 8.20 -17.58 -33.79
C LYS A 225 8.06 -17.50 -32.26
N ASN A 226 7.56 -18.57 -31.64
CA ASN A 226 7.20 -18.65 -30.23
C ASN A 226 8.02 -19.72 -29.46
N VAL A 227 9.10 -20.26 -30.05
CA VAL A 227 9.98 -21.24 -29.40
C VAL A 227 11.39 -20.65 -29.25
N SER A 228 11.83 -20.44 -28.01
CA SER A 228 13.24 -20.17 -27.68
C SER A 228 13.96 -21.45 -27.28
N VAL A 229 15.24 -21.54 -27.66
CA VAL A 229 16.22 -22.51 -27.15
C VAL A 229 17.03 -21.98 -25.97
N ASP A 230 16.96 -20.68 -25.70
CA ASP A 230 17.63 -20.00 -24.60
C ASP A 230 16.64 -19.66 -23.48
N CYS A 231 17.17 -19.49 -22.27
CA CYS A 231 16.43 -18.95 -21.13
C CYS A 231 16.40 -17.44 -21.18
N GLN A 232 15.24 -16.84 -20.93
CA GLN A 232 15.06 -15.39 -20.91
C GLN A 232 14.30 -14.98 -19.64
N ALA A 233 14.81 -13.96 -18.94
CA ALA A 233 14.10 -13.35 -17.83
C ALA A 233 12.98 -12.45 -18.36
N ARG A 234 11.77 -12.60 -17.81
CA ARG A 234 10.69 -11.61 -17.91
C ARG A 234 10.72 -10.76 -16.65
N GLN A 235 11.15 -9.51 -16.79
CA GLN A 235 11.22 -8.58 -15.67
C GLN A 235 9.83 -8.02 -15.35
N THR A 236 9.61 -7.72 -14.08
CA THR A 236 8.51 -6.87 -13.64
C THR A 236 9.02 -5.44 -13.45
N HIS A 237 8.23 -4.46 -13.87
CA HIS A 237 8.62 -3.05 -13.88
C HIS A 237 7.51 -2.18 -13.35
N PHE A 238 7.85 -1.37 -12.35
CA PHE A 238 7.05 -0.22 -11.97
C PHE A 238 6.94 0.76 -13.15
N LYS A 239 5.72 1.24 -13.44
CA LYS A 239 5.45 2.22 -14.51
C LYS A 239 5.06 3.59 -13.94
N THR A 240 4.06 3.65 -13.06
CA THR A 240 3.56 4.89 -12.44
C THR A 240 2.73 4.60 -11.18
N VAL A 241 2.37 5.64 -10.40
CA VAL A 241 1.39 5.56 -9.30
C VAL A 241 0.24 6.53 -9.55
N LEU A 242 -0.98 6.03 -9.35
CA LEU A 242 -2.22 6.77 -9.36
C LEU A 242 -2.50 7.23 -7.91
N THR A 243 -2.29 8.52 -7.60
CA THR A 243 -2.40 9.08 -6.24
C THR A 243 -3.69 9.87 -5.99
N GLU A 244 -4.26 10.50 -7.01
CA GLU A 244 -5.41 11.41 -6.91
C GLU A 244 -6.72 10.73 -6.49
N LEU A 245 -6.75 9.38 -6.49
CA LEU A 245 -7.87 8.58 -6.00
C LEU A 245 -8.05 8.67 -4.47
N GLY A 246 -7.06 9.17 -3.74
CA GLY A 246 -7.04 9.25 -2.26
C GLY A 246 -6.24 8.13 -1.59
N GLN A 247 -5.90 7.07 -2.33
CA GLN A 247 -4.94 6.05 -1.93
C GLN A 247 -3.96 5.76 -3.09
N PRO A 248 -2.64 5.70 -2.86
CA PRO A 248 -1.67 5.36 -3.90
C PRO A 248 -1.89 3.95 -4.48
N VAL A 249 -2.18 3.85 -5.77
CA VAL A 249 -2.25 2.57 -6.51
C VAL A 249 -1.11 2.51 -7.51
N ALA A 250 -0.24 1.50 -7.41
CA ALA A 250 0.88 1.33 -8.33
C ALA A 250 0.47 0.56 -9.59
N VAL A 251 0.85 1.08 -10.75
CA VAL A 251 0.79 0.40 -12.03
C VAL A 251 2.10 -0.37 -12.23
N VAL A 252 2.01 -1.70 -12.29
CA VAL A 252 3.16 -2.58 -12.55
C VAL A 252 2.92 -3.33 -13.85
N ALA A 253 3.93 -3.36 -14.70
CA ALA A 253 3.97 -4.14 -15.93
C ALA A 253 4.82 -5.39 -15.76
N GLN A 254 4.49 -6.44 -16.51
CA GLN A 254 5.40 -7.56 -16.77
C GLN A 254 5.73 -7.62 -18.25
N GLU A 255 7.02 -7.76 -18.58
CA GLU A 255 7.49 -7.91 -19.97
C GLU A 255 6.81 -9.10 -20.67
N PRO A 256 6.47 -8.97 -21.96
CA PRO A 256 5.77 -10.01 -22.71
C PRO A 256 6.59 -11.27 -22.91
N ALA A 257 5.91 -12.35 -23.27
CA ALA A 257 6.55 -13.57 -23.75
C ALA A 257 7.23 -13.33 -25.11
N MET A 258 8.55 -13.52 -25.17
CA MET A 258 9.41 -13.80 -26.35
C MET A 258 8.84 -13.38 -27.72
N SER A 259 9.42 -12.36 -28.35
CA SER A 259 9.24 -11.99 -29.78
C SER A 259 7.81 -11.80 -30.32
N SER A 260 6.79 -12.00 -29.49
CA SER A 260 5.41 -11.65 -29.78
C SER A 260 5.24 -10.13 -29.72
N ARG A 261 4.39 -9.57 -30.58
CA ARG A 261 3.96 -8.16 -30.48
C ARG A 261 2.90 -7.97 -29.37
N MET A 262 2.84 -8.87 -28.38
CA MET A 262 1.94 -8.71 -27.25
C MET A 262 2.49 -7.64 -26.30
N PRO A 263 1.62 -6.86 -25.65
CA PRO A 263 2.04 -5.77 -24.78
C PRO A 263 2.61 -6.32 -23.47
N ASP A 264 3.21 -5.43 -22.71
CA ASP A 264 3.28 -5.58 -21.25
C ASP A 264 1.88 -5.88 -20.69
N VAL A 265 1.73 -6.94 -19.89
CA VAL A 265 0.50 -7.14 -19.12
C VAL A 265 0.59 -6.29 -17.86
N GLY A 266 -0.37 -5.37 -17.70
CA GLY A 266 -0.46 -4.51 -16.53
C GLY A 266 -1.20 -5.16 -15.36
N MET A 267 -0.78 -4.80 -14.15
CA MET A 267 -1.38 -5.15 -12.87
C MET A 267 -1.49 -3.89 -12.02
N LEU A 268 -2.63 -3.70 -11.36
CA LEU A 268 -2.78 -2.67 -10.33
C LEU A 268 -2.43 -3.26 -8.97
N VAL A 269 -1.57 -2.58 -8.21
CA VAL A 269 -1.20 -2.99 -6.84
C VAL A 269 -1.54 -1.86 -5.88
N GLY A 270 -2.61 -2.05 -5.11
CA GLY A 270 -3.15 -1.06 -4.19
C GLY A 270 -3.15 -1.50 -2.72
N PRO A 271 -3.20 -0.57 -1.76
CA PRO A 271 -3.51 -0.86 -0.37
C PRO A 271 -4.89 -1.52 -0.21
N GLY A 272 -5.02 -2.35 0.83
CA GLY A 272 -6.23 -3.07 1.16
C GLY A 272 -6.12 -3.73 2.54
N CYS A 273 -7.15 -4.43 3.01
CA CYS A 273 -7.32 -4.79 4.43
C CYS A 273 -6.14 -5.56 5.06
N GLY A 274 -5.13 -4.85 5.56
CA GLY A 274 -3.88 -5.42 6.07
C GLY A 274 -2.89 -5.92 5.03
N LYS A 275 -3.18 -5.85 3.72
CA LYS A 275 -2.32 -6.39 2.65
C LYS A 275 -2.32 -5.48 1.42
N LEU A 276 -1.24 -5.53 0.64
CA LEU A 276 -1.24 -5.00 -0.73
C LEU A 276 -1.94 -6.01 -1.64
N ILE A 277 -2.72 -5.50 -2.59
CA ILE A 277 -3.71 -6.28 -3.34
C ILE A 277 -3.49 -6.05 -4.82
N VAL A 278 -3.36 -7.14 -5.55
CA VAL A 278 -3.14 -7.14 -6.98
C VAL A 278 -4.49 -7.35 -7.67
N SER A 279 -4.86 -6.42 -8.55
CA SER A 279 -5.81 -6.75 -9.62
C SER A 279 -5.00 -7.24 -10.81
N PRO A 280 -5.17 -8.49 -11.27
CA PRO A 280 -4.70 -8.87 -12.59
C PRO A 280 -5.52 -8.10 -13.63
N TYR A 281 -4.92 -7.85 -14.80
CA TYR A 281 -5.57 -7.27 -15.99
C TYR A 281 -5.84 -5.75 -15.93
N LEU A 282 -4.80 -4.97 -16.28
CA LEU A 282 -4.99 -3.88 -17.25
C LEU A 282 -4.78 -4.47 -18.65
N SER A 283 -5.76 -5.23 -19.15
CA SER A 283 -5.67 -5.85 -20.47
C SER A 283 -7.00 -5.75 -21.24
N GLY A 284 -7.11 -4.70 -22.04
CA GLY A 284 -7.77 -4.87 -23.33
C GLY A 284 -6.83 -5.59 -24.31
N GLU A 285 -7.28 -5.82 -25.54
CA GLU A 285 -6.53 -6.41 -26.67
C GLU A 285 -5.36 -5.54 -27.19
N THR A 286 -4.79 -4.68 -26.35
CA THR A 286 -4.27 -3.36 -26.74
C THR A 286 -2.74 -3.31 -26.73
N GLY A 287 -2.14 -4.09 -27.64
CA GLY A 287 -0.71 -4.41 -27.76
C GLY A 287 0.37 -3.29 -27.79
N LYS A 288 0.03 -2.03 -27.50
CA LYS A 288 0.86 -0.86 -27.81
C LYS A 288 0.82 0.28 -26.77
N GLU A 289 0.04 0.14 -25.70
CA GLU A 289 -0.19 1.25 -24.77
C GLU A 289 0.99 1.49 -23.81
N ASP A 290 1.35 2.75 -23.64
CA ASP A 290 2.38 3.18 -22.69
C ASP A 290 1.77 3.33 -21.29
N LEU A 291 1.82 2.25 -20.51
CA LEU A 291 1.31 2.19 -19.14
C LEU A 291 1.96 3.21 -18.17
N SER A 292 3.05 3.90 -18.54
CA SER A 292 3.56 5.02 -17.74
C SER A 292 2.65 6.25 -17.77
N LYS A 293 1.80 6.36 -18.81
CA LYS A 293 0.80 7.42 -19.00
C LYS A 293 -0.58 7.06 -18.46
N ALA A 294 -0.72 5.91 -17.79
CA ALA A 294 -1.99 5.51 -17.21
C ALA A 294 -2.50 6.57 -16.23
N GLN A 295 -3.76 6.94 -16.40
CA GLN A 295 -4.53 7.83 -15.53
C GLN A 295 -5.71 7.07 -14.96
N ALA A 296 -6.27 7.56 -13.86
CA ALA A 296 -7.48 7.02 -13.28
C ALA A 296 -8.43 8.15 -12.89
N LYS A 297 -9.72 7.88 -13.02
CA LYS A 297 -10.78 8.78 -12.61
C LYS A 297 -11.71 8.02 -11.67
N ALA A 298 -11.88 8.55 -10.46
CA ALA A 298 -12.90 8.08 -9.53
C ALA A 298 -14.29 8.29 -10.12
N ASP A 299 -15.19 7.32 -9.90
CA ASP A 299 -16.57 7.39 -10.39
C ASP A 299 -17.40 8.41 -9.61
N ALA A 300 -17.06 8.57 -8.33
CA ALA A 300 -17.68 9.52 -7.40
C ALA A 300 -16.61 10.43 -6.78
N GLU A 301 -16.99 11.69 -6.56
CA GLU A 301 -16.16 12.64 -5.80
C GLU A 301 -16.14 12.32 -4.30
N GLY A 302 -15.05 12.71 -3.63
CA GLY A 302 -14.90 12.57 -2.18
C GLY A 302 -14.14 11.33 -1.72
N GLN A 303 -14.20 11.06 -0.42
CA GLN A 303 -13.25 10.19 0.29
C GLN A 303 -13.38 8.69 -0.02
N GLU A 304 -14.41 8.28 -0.77
CA GLU A 304 -14.60 6.90 -1.21
C GLU A 304 -14.32 6.69 -2.70
N GLY A 305 -13.86 7.73 -3.43
CA GLY A 305 -13.57 7.66 -4.86
C GLY A 305 -12.50 6.63 -5.26
N TRP A 306 -11.59 6.25 -4.36
CA TRP A 306 -10.66 5.13 -4.58
C TRP A 306 -11.34 3.75 -4.62
N ARG A 307 -12.61 3.64 -4.22
CA ARG A 307 -13.32 2.35 -4.20
C ARG A 307 -13.96 1.96 -5.52
N ALA A 308 -14.17 2.91 -6.43
CA ALA A 308 -14.70 2.65 -7.77
C ALA A 308 -14.06 3.66 -8.71
N PHE A 309 -13.22 3.19 -9.62
CA PHE A 309 -12.54 4.04 -10.58
C PHE A 309 -12.26 3.33 -11.89
N SER A 310 -12.31 4.10 -12.97
CA SER A 310 -11.86 3.65 -14.30
C SER A 310 -10.41 4.06 -14.54
N VAL A 311 -9.61 3.14 -15.05
CA VAL A 311 -8.24 3.40 -15.53
C VAL A 311 -8.24 3.54 -17.05
N PHE A 312 -7.48 4.49 -17.57
CA PHE A 312 -7.39 4.76 -19.00
C PHE A 312 -6.02 5.32 -19.38
N VAL A 313 -5.69 5.28 -20.67
CA VAL A 313 -4.56 6.01 -21.25
C VAL A 313 -5.12 7.18 -22.07
N PRO A 314 -4.60 8.41 -21.90
CA PRO A 314 -4.97 9.53 -22.75
C PRO A 314 -4.44 9.34 -24.18
N GLY A 315 -5.23 9.77 -25.17
CA GLY A 315 -4.82 9.79 -26.56
C GLY A 315 -3.79 10.89 -26.88
N PRO A 316 -3.51 11.12 -28.17
CA PRO A 316 -2.63 12.21 -28.62
C PRO A 316 -3.03 13.58 -28.09
N ASP A 317 -4.34 13.88 -28.02
CA ASP A 317 -4.86 15.02 -27.25
C ASP A 317 -5.31 14.56 -25.85
N PRO A 318 -4.62 14.97 -24.76
CA PRO A 318 -4.99 14.59 -23.40
C PRO A 318 -6.32 15.23 -22.91
N THR A 319 -6.79 16.28 -23.58
CA THR A 319 -8.05 16.98 -23.26
C THR A 319 -9.26 16.33 -23.91
N ALA A 320 -9.08 15.65 -25.05
CA ALA A 320 -10.15 14.98 -25.78
C ALA A 320 -10.60 13.70 -25.06
N VAL A 321 -11.77 13.75 -24.40
CA VAL A 321 -12.34 12.58 -23.70
C VAL A 321 -12.58 11.40 -24.65
N ALA A 322 -12.95 11.68 -25.91
CA ALA A 322 -13.19 10.68 -26.95
C ALA A 322 -11.92 9.95 -27.44
N GLU A 323 -10.72 10.47 -27.17
CA GLU A 323 -9.44 9.81 -27.53
C GLU A 323 -8.88 8.96 -26.38
N ARG A 324 -9.57 8.89 -25.23
CA ARG A 324 -9.13 8.09 -24.08
C ARG A 324 -9.43 6.63 -24.29
N ARG A 325 -8.44 5.78 -24.07
CA ARG A 325 -8.59 4.33 -24.13
C ARG A 325 -8.78 3.75 -22.73
N HIS A 326 -9.96 3.19 -22.45
CA HIS A 326 -10.23 2.46 -21.21
C HIS A 326 -9.35 1.21 -21.10
N LEU A 327 -8.77 0.98 -19.92
CA LEU A 327 -7.95 -0.19 -19.60
C LEU A 327 -8.65 -1.16 -18.64
N GLY A 328 -9.72 -0.71 -17.98
CA GLY A 328 -10.48 -1.48 -16.99
C GLY A 328 -11.20 -0.57 -15.99
N HIS A 329 -12.35 -1.04 -15.51
CA HIS A 329 -13.04 -0.49 -14.36
C HIS A 329 -12.71 -1.33 -13.12
N PHE A 330 -12.53 -0.72 -11.94
CA PHE A 330 -12.09 -1.42 -10.73
C PHE A 330 -12.92 -1.03 -9.51
N VAL A 331 -13.63 -2.02 -8.95
CA VAL A 331 -14.41 -1.89 -7.72
C VAL A 331 -13.70 -2.58 -6.54
N TRP A 332 -13.57 -1.85 -5.43
CA TRP A 332 -13.02 -2.32 -4.18
C TRP A 332 -14.08 -2.99 -3.30
N ILE A 333 -14.01 -4.32 -3.17
CA ILE A 333 -14.95 -5.07 -2.32
C ILE A 333 -14.36 -5.24 -0.92
N ALA A 334 -14.61 -4.26 -0.04
CA ALA A 334 -14.09 -4.25 1.34
C ALA A 334 -14.33 -5.54 2.17
N PRO A 335 -15.44 -6.29 2.03
CA PRO A 335 -15.61 -7.58 2.71
C PRO A 335 -14.67 -8.71 2.23
N LYS A 336 -14.20 -8.65 0.98
CA LYS A 336 -13.29 -9.64 0.37
C LYS A 336 -11.83 -9.18 0.39
N CYS A 337 -11.62 -7.87 0.37
CA CYS A 337 -10.31 -7.24 0.22
C CYS A 337 -9.68 -7.67 -1.11
N GLU A 338 -10.39 -7.37 -2.19
CA GLU A 338 -10.11 -7.74 -3.58
C GLU A 338 -10.64 -6.62 -4.48
N TRP A 339 -9.93 -6.37 -5.58
CA TRP A 339 -10.44 -5.58 -6.70
C TRP A 339 -11.24 -6.52 -7.60
N VAL A 340 -12.38 -6.06 -8.09
CA VAL A 340 -13.18 -6.76 -9.10
C VAL A 340 -13.29 -5.84 -10.31
N THR A 341 -13.20 -6.41 -11.51
CA THR A 341 -13.56 -5.73 -12.74
C THR A 341 -15.07 -5.75 -12.89
N ASP A 342 -15.67 -4.60 -13.17
CA ASP A 342 -16.98 -4.59 -13.79
C ASP A 342 -16.74 -4.94 -15.26
N ASP A 343 -16.73 -6.24 -15.54
CA ASP A 343 -16.86 -6.77 -16.89
C ASP A 343 -18.18 -6.20 -17.47
N GLU A 344 -18.18 -5.76 -18.73
CA GLU A 344 -19.28 -4.96 -19.29
C GLU A 344 -20.66 -5.65 -19.14
N GLU A 345 -21.47 -5.21 -18.17
CA GLU A 345 -22.93 -5.40 -18.19
C GLU A 345 -23.52 -4.62 -19.38
N GLY A 346 -23.42 -5.18 -20.58
CA GLY A 346 -23.76 -4.44 -21.80
C GLY A 346 -23.69 -5.15 -23.16
N GLN A 347 -23.39 -6.47 -23.23
CA GLN A 347 -23.53 -7.23 -24.48
C GLN A 347 -24.22 -8.59 -24.30
N ASP A 348 -25.47 -8.55 -23.82
CA ASP A 348 -26.45 -9.60 -24.08
C ASP A 348 -27.62 -9.03 -24.90
N MET A 349 -27.61 -9.38 -26.20
CA MET A 349 -28.72 -9.45 -27.19
C MET A 349 -29.63 -8.23 -27.42
#